data_AF-A0AAN7L962-F1
#
_entry.id   AF-A0AAN7L962-F1
#
_cell.length_a   1.000
_cell.length_b   1.000
_cell.length_c   1.000
_cell.angle_alpha   90.00
_cell.angle_beta   90.00
_cell.angle_gamma   90.00
#
_symmetry.space_group_name_H-M   'P 1'
#
loop_
_entity.id
_entity.type
_entity.pdbx_description
1 polymer ?
#
loop_
_entity_poly.entity_id
_entity_poly.type
_entity_poly.pdbx_seq_one_letter_code
_entity_poly.pdbx_strand_id
1 'polypeptide(L)'
;MWRTCRFLAAVVCLSVVSLPLLLLAGAQLCLPHQHPDPEAVVHEVQRRVNESISRRQLLRLEENDQCGIGNPIDDCWRCNPNWRNDAQILADCAIGFGHDALGGKGGQAYYVTDPSDSDPVNPAPGTLRYGVVQAEPLWILFSRNMIINLKYQLPVSSFKTIDGRGAKVEITGKGCIILDSVTNVIIHNIHIHHCKPSDNAKIRTSPTQVSARGRTDGDGISVYASSKIWIDHCSLSYCTDGLIDVTRGSTAVTISNSLFSHHDKVMLLGHSDDFVADKGMQVTVAFNHFGEGLMERMPRCRHGYFHVVNNDYTQWGMYAVGGSAAPTINSQGNRYMAPQNSNKEVTKRMDTKESEWRRWNWRSEGDLMVNGAFFITSGADLSPQYAEATSMAPFAASVIEQLTVNAGIVGLPSTNGGPPPSNPVDSNPGGTQPSPGSVVGGSPPGPVYSGGGTDGYNPNPGGTPSNGAGTYGYYNPYINGGGGYAPGWSSSPAKTAASSCSIVLLFTLLALSISCKV
;
A
#
# COMPACT_ATOMS: atom_id res chain seq x y z
N MET A 1 -31.73 66.76 30.70
CA MET A 1 -31.02 68.05 30.78
C MET A 1 -29.53 67.76 30.64
N TRP A 2 -28.90 67.96 29.46
CA TRP A 2 -28.17 69.18 29.07
C TRP A 2 -27.17 69.58 30.18
N ARG A 3 -25.84 69.68 29.99
CA ARG A 3 -25.06 70.13 28.83
C ARG A 3 -23.55 70.14 29.21
N THR A 4 -22.66 70.01 28.20
CA THR A 4 -21.36 70.75 28.02
C THR A 4 -20.22 70.56 29.03
N CYS A 5 -18.92 70.68 28.73
CA CYS A 5 -18.09 71.07 27.58
C CYS A 5 -16.66 70.54 27.90
N ARG A 6 -15.93 69.86 27.01
CA ARG A 6 -15.06 70.38 25.94
C ARG A 6 -13.77 71.13 26.40
N PHE A 7 -12.64 70.51 26.03
CA PHE A 7 -11.33 71.07 25.62
C PHE A 7 -10.28 71.52 26.64
N LEU A 8 -9.16 70.77 26.72
CA LEU A 8 -7.80 71.16 26.32
C LEU A 8 -6.91 69.89 26.41
N ALA A 9 -6.58 69.16 25.34
CA ALA A 9 -5.59 69.43 24.28
C ALA A 9 -4.12 69.50 24.76
N ALA A 10 -3.42 68.38 24.52
CA ALA A 10 -2.01 68.25 24.11
C ALA A 10 -0.90 68.65 25.11
N VAL A 11 -0.34 67.66 25.82
CA VAL A 11 1.10 67.25 25.83
C VAL A 11 1.21 65.93 26.62
N VAL A 12 1.05 64.77 25.96
CA VAL A 12 1.73 63.50 26.30
C VAL A 12 1.66 62.64 25.03
N CYS A 13 2.59 62.86 24.12
CA CYS A 13 2.72 62.08 22.89
C CYS A 13 4.18 61.65 22.80
N LEU A 14 4.55 60.60 23.53
CA LEU A 14 5.81 59.83 23.42
C LEU A 14 5.85 58.83 24.58
N SER A 15 5.24 57.65 24.42
CA SER A 15 5.64 56.40 25.11
C SER A 15 4.64 55.23 25.01
N VAL A 16 3.90 55.00 23.91
CA VAL A 16 3.16 53.72 23.76
C VAL A 16 2.96 53.33 22.29
N VAL A 17 4.03 53.10 21.54
CA VAL A 17 3.94 52.29 20.30
C VAL A 17 5.21 51.45 20.18
N SER A 18 5.23 50.33 20.89
CA SER A 18 6.13 49.21 20.65
C SER A 18 5.26 47.97 20.49
N LEU A 19 5.36 47.38 19.30
CA LEU A 19 4.86 46.11 18.77
C LEU A 19 4.50 45.00 19.82
N PRO A 20 3.53 44.12 19.49
CA PRO A 20 3.83 43.06 18.52
C PRO A 20 2.82 42.96 17.38
N LEU A 21 3.23 43.48 16.22
CA LEU A 21 2.81 43.01 14.92
C LEU A 21 3.70 41.82 14.55
N LEU A 22 3.45 40.64 15.13
CA LEU A 22 4.05 39.35 14.72
C LEU A 22 3.44 38.21 15.55
N LEU A 23 2.26 37.74 15.12
CA LEU A 23 1.78 36.38 15.36
C LEU A 23 0.82 35.99 14.22
N LEU A 24 1.23 36.29 12.97
CA LEU A 24 0.98 35.36 11.86
C LEU A 24 2.22 34.45 11.80
N ALA A 25 2.43 33.69 12.87
CA ALA A 25 3.12 32.42 12.70
C ALA A 25 2.18 31.63 11.79
N GLY A 26 2.57 31.47 10.53
CA GLY A 26 1.85 30.60 9.63
C GLY A 26 1.64 29.28 10.36
N ALA A 27 0.38 28.93 10.63
CA ALA A 27 0.07 27.58 11.03
C ALA A 27 0.59 26.71 9.88
N GLN A 28 1.81 26.18 10.03
CA GLN A 28 2.21 25.00 9.30
C GLN A 28 1.16 24.00 9.70
N LEU A 29 0.17 23.83 8.81
CA LEU A 29 -0.83 22.79 8.88
C LEU A 29 -0.07 21.48 8.77
N CYS A 30 0.54 21.04 9.87
CA CYS A 30 1.08 19.70 9.99
C CYS A 30 -0.09 18.76 9.77
N LEU A 31 0.09 17.79 8.88
CA LEU A 31 -0.93 16.78 8.69
C LEU A 31 -1.17 16.07 10.03
N PRO A 32 -2.42 15.78 10.39
CA PRO A 32 -2.70 14.88 11.50
C PRO A 32 -1.90 13.59 11.30
N HIS A 33 -1.22 13.13 12.36
CA HIS A 33 -0.35 11.94 12.37
C HIS A 33 1.01 12.07 11.67
N GLN A 34 1.40 13.27 11.22
CA GLN A 34 2.79 13.53 10.87
C GLN A 34 3.67 13.41 12.13
N HIS A 35 4.71 12.59 12.08
CA HIS A 35 5.69 12.48 13.15
C HIS A 35 6.52 13.78 13.21
N PRO A 36 6.66 14.41 14.39
CA PRO A 36 7.34 15.71 14.53
C PRO A 36 8.85 15.63 14.25
N ASP A 37 9.44 14.44 14.43
CA ASP A 37 10.85 14.17 14.17
C ASP A 37 11.01 12.96 13.23
N PRO A 38 10.95 13.15 11.90
CA PRO A 38 11.03 12.04 10.96
C PRO A 38 12.39 11.31 10.98
N GLU A 39 13.46 11.96 11.45
CA GLU A 39 14.79 11.33 11.55
C GLU A 39 14.81 10.30 12.69
N ALA A 40 14.12 10.56 13.81
CA ALA A 40 13.96 9.56 14.87
C ALA A 40 13.32 8.24 14.39
N VAL A 41 12.35 8.31 13.47
CA VAL A 41 11.72 7.12 12.87
C VAL A 41 12.72 6.35 11.99
N VAL A 42 13.54 7.08 11.22
CA VAL A 42 14.64 6.49 10.42
C VAL A 42 15.64 5.75 11.33
N HIS A 43 16.05 6.38 12.44
CA HIS A 43 16.95 5.77 13.42
C HIS A 43 16.37 4.51 14.05
N GLU A 44 15.08 4.53 14.41
CA GLU A 44 14.41 3.37 14.99
C GLU A 44 14.35 2.19 14.01
N VAL A 45 14.09 2.45 12.72
CA VAL A 45 14.15 1.41 11.68
C VAL A 45 15.54 0.79 11.60
N GLN A 46 16.59 1.60 11.58
CA GLN A 46 17.97 1.10 11.54
C GLN A 46 18.33 0.29 12.78
N ARG A 47 17.95 0.77 13.97
CA ARG A 47 18.14 0.05 15.23
C ARG A 47 17.50 -1.33 15.18
N ARG A 48 16.23 -1.43 14.74
CA ARG A 48 15.51 -2.70 14.64
C ARG A 48 16.15 -3.67 13.63
N VAL A 49 16.62 -3.18 12.50
CA VAL A 49 17.34 -4.00 11.51
C VAL A 49 18.63 -4.56 12.10
N ASN A 50 19.44 -3.71 12.72
CA ASN A 50 20.71 -4.12 13.32
C ASN A 50 20.50 -5.12 14.46
N GLU A 51 19.49 -4.92 15.31
CA GLU A 51 19.12 -5.87 16.36
C GLU A 51 18.70 -7.24 15.80
N SER A 52 17.88 -7.24 14.74
CA SER A 52 17.42 -8.47 14.11
C SER A 52 18.57 -9.27 13.47
N ILE A 53 19.45 -8.59 12.72
CA ILE A 53 20.64 -9.20 12.12
C ILE A 53 21.59 -9.73 13.21
N SER A 54 21.86 -8.94 14.25
CA SER A 54 22.75 -9.32 15.35
C SER A 54 22.23 -10.56 16.09
N ARG A 55 20.91 -10.58 16.39
CA ARG A 55 20.26 -11.74 17.00
C ARG A 55 20.44 -12.98 16.13
N ARG A 56 20.24 -12.87 14.82
CA ARG A 56 20.41 -14.00 13.90
C ARG A 56 21.85 -14.50 13.84
N GLN A 57 22.84 -13.61 13.85
CA GLN A 57 24.25 -13.98 13.85
C GLN A 57 24.65 -14.76 15.12
N LEU A 58 24.11 -14.38 16.28
CA LEU A 58 24.30 -15.11 17.53
C LEU A 58 23.63 -16.49 17.49
N LEU A 59 22.39 -16.59 17.00
CA LEU A 59 21.66 -17.86 16.90
C LEU A 59 22.32 -18.87 15.94
N ARG A 60 23.01 -18.43 14.88
CA ARG A 60 23.77 -19.35 14.00
C ARG A 60 24.87 -20.12 14.74
N LEU A 61 25.33 -19.63 15.90
CA LEU A 61 26.38 -20.27 16.70
C LEU A 61 25.81 -21.26 17.73
N GLU A 62 24.51 -21.17 18.03
CA GLU A 62 23.82 -21.93 19.08
C GLU A 62 22.55 -22.59 18.49
N GLU A 63 22.69 -23.80 17.95
CA GLU A 63 21.57 -24.70 17.57
C GLU A 63 20.64 -24.32 16.39
N ASN A 64 19.91 -25.34 15.94
CA ASN A 64 19.17 -25.47 14.69
C ASN A 64 17.84 -24.68 14.65
N ASP A 65 17.74 -23.57 15.40
CA ASP A 65 16.53 -22.76 15.41
C ASP A 65 16.44 -21.94 14.11
N GLN A 66 15.57 -22.45 13.22
CA GLN A 66 15.38 -21.95 11.86
C GLN A 66 14.64 -20.62 11.80
N CYS A 67 14.31 -20.00 12.93
CA CYS A 67 13.57 -18.76 12.88
C CYS A 67 14.46 -17.52 12.76
N GLY A 68 14.09 -16.68 11.80
CA GLY A 68 14.65 -15.36 11.59
C GLY A 68 15.51 -15.29 10.33
N ILE A 69 15.14 -14.42 9.39
CA ILE A 69 15.96 -14.07 8.22
C ILE A 69 16.70 -12.75 8.45
N GLY A 70 16.66 -12.18 9.66
CA GLY A 70 17.24 -10.87 9.97
C GLY A 70 16.35 -9.71 9.55
N ASN A 71 15.19 -9.98 8.94
CA ASN A 71 14.18 -8.97 8.61
C ASN A 71 13.33 -8.72 9.86
N PRO A 72 13.40 -7.54 10.50
CA PRO A 72 12.73 -7.31 11.78
C PRO A 72 11.20 -7.40 11.73
N ILE A 73 10.59 -7.14 10.57
CA ILE A 73 9.14 -7.26 10.40
C ILE A 73 8.77 -8.75 10.41
N ASP A 74 9.38 -9.52 9.52
CA ASP A 74 9.11 -10.95 9.39
C ASP A 74 9.47 -11.72 10.66
N ASP A 75 10.64 -11.43 11.22
CA ASP A 75 11.14 -12.10 12.42
C ASP A 75 10.27 -11.81 13.65
N CYS A 76 9.57 -10.67 13.70
CA CYS A 76 8.66 -10.32 14.79
C CYS A 76 7.46 -11.27 14.89
N TRP A 77 6.79 -11.58 13.77
CA TRP A 77 5.60 -12.43 13.79
C TRP A 77 5.88 -13.88 13.41
N ARG A 78 6.75 -14.16 12.43
CA ARG A 78 7.03 -15.54 11.98
C ARG A 78 7.73 -16.38 13.03
N CYS A 79 8.50 -15.74 13.90
CA CYS A 79 9.18 -16.41 15.01
C CYS A 79 8.34 -16.55 16.26
N ASN A 80 7.12 -16.02 16.26
CA ASN A 80 6.19 -16.35 17.30
C ASN A 80 5.54 -17.72 16.98
N PRO A 81 5.76 -18.78 17.79
CA PRO A 81 5.17 -20.10 17.51
C PRO A 81 3.63 -20.08 17.47
N ASN A 82 3.00 -19.05 18.05
CA ASN A 82 1.55 -18.87 18.08
C ASN A 82 1.00 -18.02 16.92
N TRP A 83 1.82 -17.55 15.95
CA TRP A 83 1.32 -16.66 14.88
C TRP A 83 0.17 -17.26 14.06
N ARG A 84 0.13 -18.60 13.94
CA ARG A 84 -0.97 -19.30 13.27
C ARG A 84 -2.27 -19.30 14.09
N ASN A 85 -2.15 -19.27 15.41
CA ASN A 85 -3.27 -19.30 16.35
C ASN A 85 -3.75 -17.88 16.73
N ASP A 86 -2.88 -16.89 16.58
CA ASP A 86 -3.18 -15.47 16.76
C ASP A 86 -2.68 -14.68 15.55
N ALA A 87 -3.54 -14.59 14.54
CA ALA A 87 -3.23 -13.83 13.33
C ALA A 87 -2.99 -12.34 13.62
N GLN A 88 -3.59 -11.80 14.68
CA GLN A 88 -3.60 -10.36 14.94
C GLN A 88 -2.28 -9.82 15.46
N ILE A 89 -1.38 -10.70 15.93
CA ILE A 89 -0.03 -10.31 16.37
C ILE A 89 0.79 -9.62 15.27
N LEU A 90 0.45 -9.88 14.00
CA LEU A 90 1.07 -9.22 12.85
C LEU A 90 1.03 -7.69 13.01
N ALA A 91 -0.07 -7.12 13.52
CA ALA A 91 -0.24 -5.68 13.65
C ALA A 91 0.75 -5.00 14.61
N ASP A 92 1.49 -5.76 15.43
CA ASP A 92 2.53 -5.24 16.31
C ASP A 92 3.93 -5.21 15.67
N CYS A 93 4.04 -5.72 14.45
CA CYS A 93 5.33 -5.94 13.78
C CYS A 93 5.68 -4.90 12.71
N ALA A 94 4.76 -3.96 12.44
CA ALA A 94 5.04 -2.83 11.55
C ALA A 94 6.21 -1.98 12.08
N ILE A 95 7.01 -1.44 11.16
CA ILE A 95 8.07 -0.47 11.47
C ILE A 95 7.95 0.74 10.53
N GLY A 96 8.77 1.77 10.73
CA GLY A 96 8.76 2.97 9.90
C GLY A 96 7.52 3.82 10.15
N PHE A 97 7.21 4.75 9.24
CA PHE A 97 6.14 5.73 9.48
C PHE A 97 4.73 5.12 9.65
N GLY A 98 4.48 3.92 9.11
CA GLY A 98 3.25 3.16 9.29
C GLY A 98 3.21 2.27 10.54
N HIS A 99 4.18 2.37 11.48
CA HIS A 99 4.26 1.45 12.63
C HIS A 99 3.01 1.43 13.53
N ASP A 100 2.23 2.53 13.53
CA ASP A 100 0.99 2.66 14.30
C ASP A 100 -0.25 2.12 13.59
N ALA A 101 -0.11 1.51 12.41
CA ALA A 101 -1.24 0.94 11.67
C ALA A 101 -1.78 -0.32 12.38
N LEU A 102 -2.81 -0.15 13.21
CA LEU A 102 -3.43 -1.25 13.95
C LEU A 102 -4.29 -2.19 13.08
N GLY A 103 -4.71 -1.71 11.90
CA GLY A 103 -5.67 -2.43 11.06
C GLY A 103 -6.94 -2.77 11.83
N GLY A 104 -7.39 -4.02 11.70
CA GLY A 104 -8.54 -4.58 12.41
C GLY A 104 -8.21 -5.22 13.77
N LYS A 105 -7.04 -4.96 14.37
CA LYS A 105 -6.65 -5.54 15.66
C LYS A 105 -7.69 -5.26 16.75
N GLY A 106 -8.01 -6.27 17.56
CA GLY A 106 -9.08 -6.25 18.56
C GLY A 106 -10.49 -6.45 17.98
N GLY A 107 -10.62 -6.43 16.65
CA GLY A 107 -11.85 -6.74 15.93
C GLY A 107 -12.11 -8.24 15.81
N GLN A 108 -13.33 -8.58 15.39
CA GLN A 108 -13.69 -9.96 15.09
C GLN A 108 -13.03 -10.42 13.79
N ALA A 109 -12.75 -11.73 13.70
CA ALA A 109 -12.36 -12.34 12.45
C ALA A 109 -13.58 -12.42 11.50
N TYR A 110 -13.40 -11.94 10.28
CA TYR A 110 -14.40 -12.04 9.21
C TYR A 110 -13.84 -12.88 8.07
N TYR A 111 -14.48 -14.01 7.77
CA TYR A 111 -14.02 -14.91 6.72
C TYR A 111 -14.75 -14.64 5.39
N VAL A 112 -13.99 -14.29 4.37
CA VAL A 112 -14.47 -14.26 2.99
C VAL A 112 -14.67 -15.69 2.50
N THR A 113 -15.91 -16.00 2.13
CA THR A 113 -16.35 -17.32 1.65
C THR A 113 -16.90 -17.26 0.23
N ASP A 114 -17.21 -16.06 -0.26
CA ASP A 114 -17.69 -15.83 -1.61
C ASP A 114 -16.78 -14.81 -2.32
N PRO A 115 -16.11 -15.20 -3.44
CA PRO A 115 -15.28 -14.28 -4.21
C PRO A 115 -16.08 -13.35 -5.13
N SER A 116 -17.42 -13.45 -5.16
CA SER A 116 -18.25 -12.64 -6.05
C SER A 116 -18.30 -11.16 -5.65
N ASP A 117 -18.44 -10.29 -6.66
CA ASP A 117 -18.60 -8.83 -6.50
C ASP A 117 -19.72 -8.30 -7.42
N SER A 118 -20.85 -9.01 -7.46
CA SER A 118 -21.92 -8.79 -8.44
C SER A 118 -22.70 -7.48 -8.22
N ASP A 119 -22.94 -7.12 -6.95
CA ASP A 119 -23.66 -5.91 -6.53
C ASP A 119 -22.77 -5.01 -5.63
N PRO A 120 -22.10 -4.00 -6.22
CA PRO A 120 -21.31 -3.01 -5.49
C PRO A 120 -22.14 -2.11 -4.57
N VAL A 121 -23.46 -2.05 -4.77
CA VAL A 121 -24.39 -1.27 -3.97
C VAL A 121 -24.89 -2.08 -2.79
N ASN A 122 -25.14 -3.38 -2.92
CA ASN A 122 -25.61 -4.25 -1.83
C ASN A 122 -24.76 -5.52 -1.74
N PRO A 123 -23.52 -5.42 -1.22
CA PRO A 123 -22.64 -6.57 -1.12
C PRO A 123 -23.23 -7.61 -0.16
N ALA A 124 -23.20 -8.88 -0.54
CA ALA A 124 -23.71 -9.97 0.28
C ALA A 124 -22.73 -10.32 1.43
N PRO A 125 -23.21 -10.67 2.64
CA PRO A 125 -22.37 -11.25 3.67
C PRO A 125 -21.58 -12.46 3.15
N GLY A 126 -20.32 -12.59 3.57
CA GLY A 126 -19.38 -13.59 3.04
C GLY A 126 -18.50 -13.08 1.88
N THR A 127 -18.84 -11.95 1.25
CA THR A 127 -18.00 -11.30 0.22
C THR A 127 -16.95 -10.39 0.85
N LEU A 128 -15.85 -10.12 0.12
CA LEU A 128 -14.84 -9.15 0.55
C LEU A 128 -15.44 -7.73 0.69
N ARG A 129 -16.26 -7.31 -0.29
CA ARG A 129 -16.88 -5.97 -0.28
C ARG A 129 -17.76 -5.76 0.94
N TYR A 130 -18.49 -6.77 1.39
CA TYR A 130 -19.27 -6.66 2.62
C TYR A 130 -18.37 -6.42 3.83
N GLY A 131 -17.29 -7.20 4.00
CA GLY A 131 -16.41 -7.07 5.16
C GLY A 131 -15.69 -5.71 5.24
N VAL A 132 -15.14 -5.23 4.12
CA VAL A 132 -14.29 -4.02 4.14
C VAL A 132 -15.06 -2.72 4.43
N VAL A 133 -16.38 -2.71 4.25
CA VAL A 133 -17.22 -1.52 4.48
C VAL A 133 -17.92 -1.53 5.85
N GLN A 134 -17.68 -2.54 6.70
CA GLN A 134 -18.28 -2.56 8.03
C GLN A 134 -17.71 -1.46 8.94
N ALA A 135 -18.50 -1.02 9.91
CA ALA A 135 -18.14 0.10 10.79
C ALA A 135 -17.14 -0.33 11.87
N GLU A 136 -17.31 -1.53 12.41
CA GLU A 136 -16.47 -2.11 13.43
C GLU A 136 -15.08 -2.52 12.89
N PRO A 137 -14.05 -2.59 13.76
CA PRO A 137 -12.78 -3.17 13.39
C PRO A 137 -12.96 -4.63 12.95
N LEU A 138 -12.37 -5.02 11.81
CA LEU A 138 -12.43 -6.40 11.33
C LEU A 138 -11.06 -6.89 10.85
N TRP A 139 -10.72 -8.11 11.27
CA TRP A 139 -9.61 -8.88 10.73
C TRP A 139 -10.15 -9.81 9.63
N ILE A 140 -9.99 -9.41 8.37
CA ILE A 140 -10.57 -10.08 7.21
C ILE A 140 -9.62 -11.17 6.72
N LEU A 141 -10.10 -12.42 6.76
CA LEU A 141 -9.39 -13.63 6.35
C LEU A 141 -10.11 -14.30 5.18
N PHE A 142 -9.46 -15.28 4.56
CA PHE A 142 -9.99 -15.98 3.38
C PHE A 142 -10.11 -17.47 3.65
N SER A 143 -11.30 -18.03 3.42
CA SER A 143 -11.58 -19.45 3.70
C SER A 143 -10.90 -20.44 2.74
N ARG A 144 -10.47 -19.96 1.57
CA ARG A 144 -9.82 -20.75 0.52
C ARG A 144 -9.12 -19.85 -0.49
N ASN A 145 -8.32 -20.46 -1.35
CA ASN A 145 -7.78 -19.79 -2.54
C ASN A 145 -8.92 -19.19 -3.37
N MET A 146 -8.75 -17.94 -3.80
CA MET A 146 -9.76 -17.27 -4.61
C MET A 146 -9.20 -16.13 -5.45
N ILE A 147 -9.85 -15.92 -6.59
CA ILE A 147 -9.67 -14.75 -7.45
C ILE A 147 -10.92 -13.89 -7.32
N ILE A 148 -10.75 -12.67 -6.81
CA ILE A 148 -11.81 -11.69 -6.62
C ILE A 148 -11.70 -10.69 -7.77
N ASN A 149 -12.61 -10.83 -8.74
CA ASN A 149 -12.70 -9.93 -9.89
C ASN A 149 -13.69 -8.80 -9.58
N LEU A 150 -13.16 -7.64 -9.18
CA LEU A 150 -13.94 -6.50 -8.75
C LEU A 150 -14.66 -5.84 -9.93
N LYS A 151 -15.94 -5.54 -9.72
CA LYS A 151 -16.78 -4.88 -10.74
C LYS A 151 -16.50 -3.37 -10.82
N TYR A 152 -16.13 -2.78 -9.69
CA TYR A 152 -15.67 -1.40 -9.53
C TYR A 152 -14.71 -1.34 -8.34
N GLN A 153 -14.06 -0.19 -8.15
CA GLN A 153 -13.19 0.05 -7.00
C GLN A 153 -13.81 -0.40 -5.68
N LEU A 154 -12.96 -0.81 -4.76
CA LEU A 154 -13.27 -1.38 -3.46
C LEU A 154 -12.84 -0.38 -2.37
N PRO A 155 -13.74 0.53 -1.95
CA PRO A 155 -13.51 1.37 -0.78
C PRO A 155 -13.35 0.50 0.47
N VAL A 156 -12.26 0.68 1.19
CA VAL A 156 -12.01 0.03 2.48
C VAL A 156 -12.17 1.07 3.58
N SER A 157 -13.02 0.80 4.56
CA SER A 157 -13.22 1.67 5.71
C SER A 157 -12.05 1.59 6.70
N SER A 158 -11.98 2.52 7.66
CA SER A 158 -10.99 2.49 8.74
C SER A 158 -11.04 1.20 9.56
N PHE A 159 -9.93 0.90 10.25
CA PHE A 159 -9.77 -0.25 11.16
C PHE A 159 -10.02 -1.60 10.47
N LYS A 160 -9.35 -1.83 9.35
CA LYS A 160 -9.45 -3.08 8.60
C LYS A 160 -8.08 -3.68 8.41
N THR A 161 -8.00 -5.00 8.63
CA THR A 161 -6.89 -5.79 8.11
C THR A 161 -7.44 -6.69 7.01
N ILE A 162 -6.88 -6.64 5.81
CA ILE A 162 -7.10 -7.64 4.76
C ILE A 162 -5.88 -8.55 4.77
N ASP A 163 -6.04 -9.77 5.28
CA ASP A 163 -4.95 -10.72 5.53
C ASP A 163 -5.15 -11.99 4.69
N GLY A 164 -4.34 -12.12 3.63
CA GLY A 164 -4.37 -13.26 2.72
C GLY A 164 -3.59 -14.48 3.22
N ARG A 165 -3.05 -14.51 4.45
CA ARG A 165 -2.29 -15.68 4.91
C ARG A 165 -3.17 -16.94 4.95
N GLY A 166 -2.60 -18.06 4.52
CA GLY A 166 -3.27 -19.36 4.46
C GLY A 166 -4.08 -19.60 3.18
N ALA A 167 -4.20 -18.61 2.29
CA ALA A 167 -4.87 -18.77 1.00
C ALA A 167 -4.13 -18.02 -0.12
N LYS A 168 -4.19 -18.53 -1.35
CA LYS A 168 -3.79 -17.77 -2.54
C LYS A 168 -4.93 -16.82 -2.90
N VAL A 169 -4.79 -15.55 -2.55
CA VAL A 169 -5.81 -14.51 -2.80
C VAL A 169 -5.32 -13.56 -3.88
N GLU A 170 -6.10 -13.46 -4.94
CA GLU A 170 -5.85 -12.59 -6.08
C GLU A 170 -6.96 -11.54 -6.18
N ILE A 171 -6.62 -10.26 -6.28
CA ILE A 171 -7.55 -9.16 -6.52
C ILE A 171 -7.26 -8.57 -7.89
N THR A 172 -8.30 -8.52 -8.72
CA THR A 172 -8.25 -8.00 -10.09
C THR A 172 -9.54 -7.24 -10.43
N GLY A 173 -9.67 -6.81 -11.67
CA GLY A 173 -10.90 -6.21 -12.20
C GLY A 173 -10.81 -4.69 -12.29
N LYS A 174 -11.92 -3.99 -12.05
CA LYS A 174 -12.01 -2.54 -12.25
C LYS A 174 -11.78 -1.77 -10.95
N GLY A 175 -10.89 -0.78 -10.99
CA GLY A 175 -10.61 0.19 -9.93
C GLY A 175 -9.85 -0.33 -8.71
N CYS A 176 -9.84 -1.64 -8.46
CA CYS A 176 -9.13 -2.29 -7.35
C CYS A 176 -9.28 -1.59 -5.98
N ILE A 177 -8.26 -1.52 -5.14
CA ILE A 177 -8.40 -1.09 -3.75
C ILE A 177 -8.26 0.43 -3.64
N ILE A 178 -9.15 1.06 -2.87
CA ILE A 178 -9.04 2.47 -2.54
C ILE A 178 -9.26 2.73 -1.05
N LEU A 179 -8.28 3.40 -0.44
CA LEU A 179 -8.30 3.92 0.91
C LEU A 179 -8.51 5.43 0.80
N ASP A 180 -9.69 5.92 1.11
CA ASP A 180 -10.06 7.33 0.90
C ASP A 180 -10.60 7.93 2.19
N SER A 181 -9.84 8.87 2.76
CA SER A 181 -10.16 9.54 4.03
C SER A 181 -10.32 8.57 5.22
N VAL A 182 -9.45 7.56 5.30
CA VAL A 182 -9.49 6.51 6.32
C VAL A 182 -8.21 6.43 7.15
N THR A 183 -8.26 5.66 8.24
CA THR A 183 -7.09 5.39 9.08
C THR A 183 -7.04 3.97 9.61
N ASN A 184 -5.85 3.50 9.99
CA ASN A 184 -5.61 2.16 10.54
C ASN A 184 -6.07 1.07 9.58
N VAL A 185 -5.35 0.93 8.46
CA VAL A 185 -5.59 -0.14 7.48
C VAL A 185 -4.31 -0.92 7.25
N ILE A 186 -4.41 -2.25 7.30
CA ILE A 186 -3.36 -3.18 6.93
C ILE A 186 -3.83 -3.96 5.69
N ILE A 187 -3.02 -3.99 4.64
CA ILE A 187 -3.20 -4.86 3.48
C ILE A 187 -2.00 -5.80 3.47
N HIS A 188 -2.25 -7.08 3.74
CA HIS A 188 -1.20 -8.07 3.94
C HIS A 188 -1.43 -9.34 3.13
N ASN A 189 -0.39 -9.81 2.46
CA ASN A 189 -0.38 -11.13 1.79
C ASN A 189 -1.36 -11.30 0.62
N ILE A 190 -1.55 -10.26 -0.20
CA ILE A 190 -2.48 -10.27 -1.35
C ILE A 190 -1.73 -10.09 -2.67
N HIS A 191 -2.12 -10.84 -3.71
CA HIS A 191 -1.68 -10.59 -5.08
C HIS A 191 -2.67 -9.66 -5.78
N ILE A 192 -2.23 -8.47 -6.19
CA ILE A 192 -3.06 -7.44 -6.82
C ILE A 192 -2.54 -7.21 -8.24
N HIS A 193 -3.38 -7.49 -9.24
CA HIS A 193 -2.94 -7.43 -10.62
C HIS A 193 -4.07 -7.19 -11.61
N HIS A 194 -3.71 -6.71 -12.81
CA HIS A 194 -4.66 -6.52 -13.90
C HIS A 194 -5.83 -5.59 -13.50
N CYS A 195 -5.54 -4.59 -12.67
CA CYS A 195 -6.47 -3.53 -12.31
C CYS A 195 -6.72 -2.64 -13.52
N LYS A 196 -7.99 -2.35 -13.79
CA LYS A 196 -8.47 -1.63 -14.97
C LYS A 196 -9.25 -0.38 -14.56
N PRO A 197 -9.33 0.64 -15.42
CA PRO A 197 -10.23 1.76 -15.21
C PRO A 197 -11.66 1.31 -14.92
N SER A 198 -12.29 1.95 -13.94
CA SER A 198 -13.73 1.79 -13.67
C SER A 198 -14.51 3.01 -14.14
N ASP A 199 -15.73 2.80 -14.62
CA ASP A 199 -16.64 3.90 -14.95
C ASP A 199 -17.27 4.50 -13.68
N ASN A 200 -18.07 5.56 -13.87
CA ASN A 200 -18.89 6.12 -12.79
C ASN A 200 -19.84 5.05 -12.22
N ALA A 201 -19.94 4.96 -10.90
CA ALA A 201 -20.81 3.99 -10.24
C ALA A 201 -21.33 4.48 -8.90
N LYS A 202 -22.45 3.91 -8.45
CA LYS A 202 -22.87 3.96 -7.06
C LYS A 202 -22.23 2.77 -6.34
N ILE A 203 -21.53 3.03 -5.24
CA ILE A 203 -20.78 2.01 -4.51
C ILE A 203 -21.05 2.17 -3.01
N ARG A 204 -21.26 1.06 -2.29
CA ARG A 204 -21.37 1.07 -0.83
C ARG A 204 -20.02 1.44 -0.21
N THR A 205 -20.03 2.41 0.71
CA THR A 205 -18.82 2.94 1.38
C THR A 205 -18.86 2.76 2.90
N SER A 206 -20.03 2.43 3.45
CA SER A 206 -20.26 2.07 4.85
C SER A 206 -21.51 1.18 4.95
N PRO A 207 -21.90 0.66 6.12
CA PRO A 207 -23.12 -0.16 6.23
C PRO A 207 -24.38 0.59 5.78
N THR A 208 -24.40 1.92 5.98
CA THR A 208 -25.58 2.78 5.74
C THR A 208 -25.43 3.71 4.54
N GLN A 209 -24.24 3.83 3.96
CA GLN A 209 -23.97 4.82 2.91
C GLN A 209 -23.59 4.18 1.56
N VAL A 210 -24.23 4.69 0.51
CA VAL A 210 -23.87 4.44 -0.88
C VAL A 210 -23.48 5.78 -1.50
N SER A 211 -22.28 5.84 -2.06
CA SER A 211 -21.70 7.07 -2.60
C SER A 211 -21.57 6.96 -4.12
N ALA A 212 -21.87 8.05 -4.83
CA ALA A 212 -21.51 8.16 -6.24
C ALA A 212 -20.01 8.35 -6.34
N ARG A 213 -19.36 7.50 -7.14
CA ARG A 213 -17.92 7.48 -7.35
C ARG A 213 -17.61 7.70 -8.82
N GLY A 214 -16.60 8.51 -9.07
CA GLY A 214 -16.14 8.83 -10.42
C GLY A 214 -15.34 7.72 -11.08
N ARG A 215 -14.86 8.01 -12.29
CA ARG A 215 -13.92 7.16 -13.02
C ARG A 215 -12.62 6.96 -12.23
N THR A 216 -12.00 5.80 -12.41
CA THR A 216 -10.67 5.47 -11.85
C THR A 216 -9.69 5.17 -12.97
N ASP A 217 -8.40 5.34 -12.70
CA ASP A 217 -7.33 5.15 -13.68
C ASP A 217 -6.88 3.68 -13.79
N GLY A 218 -7.22 2.86 -12.80
CA GLY A 218 -6.90 1.43 -12.76
C GLY A 218 -5.61 1.12 -12.01
N ASP A 219 -5.36 1.83 -10.91
CA ASP A 219 -4.28 1.55 -9.97
C ASP A 219 -4.53 0.25 -9.19
N GLY A 220 -3.47 -0.36 -8.66
CA GLY A 220 -3.59 -1.49 -7.73
C GLY A 220 -4.16 -1.08 -6.37
N ILE A 221 -3.48 -0.16 -5.69
CA ILE A 221 -3.88 0.41 -4.40
C ILE A 221 -3.76 1.94 -4.46
N SER A 222 -4.88 2.65 -4.28
CA SER A 222 -4.89 4.11 -4.14
C SER A 222 -5.12 4.52 -2.67
N VAL A 223 -4.30 5.41 -2.12
CA VAL A 223 -4.35 5.90 -0.73
C VAL A 223 -4.45 7.43 -0.71
N TYR A 224 -5.67 7.92 -0.46
CA TYR A 224 -6.02 9.35 -0.51
C TYR A 224 -6.42 9.87 0.86
N ALA A 225 -5.83 11.01 1.26
CA ALA A 225 -6.15 11.70 2.51
C ALA A 225 -6.22 10.76 3.73
N SER A 226 -5.36 9.75 3.77
CA SER A 226 -5.43 8.64 4.72
C SER A 226 -4.17 8.53 5.57
N SER A 227 -4.25 7.89 6.74
CA SER A 227 -3.11 7.79 7.65
C SER A 227 -3.04 6.49 8.44
N LYS A 228 -1.84 6.10 8.89
CA LYS A 228 -1.61 4.82 9.59
C LYS A 228 -1.98 3.64 8.70
N ILE A 229 -1.26 3.55 7.59
CA ILE A 229 -1.46 2.54 6.55
C ILE A 229 -0.23 1.65 6.47
N TRP A 230 -0.45 0.34 6.39
CA TRP A 230 0.62 -0.63 6.20
C TRP A 230 0.27 -1.58 5.05
N ILE A 231 1.09 -1.57 4.01
CA ILE A 231 0.98 -2.48 2.87
C ILE A 231 2.18 -3.42 2.95
N ASP A 232 1.91 -4.71 3.19
CA ASP A 232 2.95 -5.68 3.54
C ASP A 232 2.78 -7.00 2.80
N HIS A 233 3.88 -7.67 2.41
CA HIS A 233 3.82 -8.98 1.75
C HIS A 233 2.85 -9.06 0.54
N CYS A 234 2.67 -7.96 -0.17
CA CYS A 234 1.82 -7.94 -1.36
C CYS A 234 2.64 -8.23 -2.61
N SER A 235 2.02 -8.87 -3.60
CA SER A 235 2.59 -8.95 -4.95
C SER A 235 1.77 -8.05 -5.87
N LEU A 236 2.40 -7.13 -6.60
CA LEU A 236 1.70 -6.17 -7.46
C LEU A 236 2.28 -6.18 -8.87
N SER A 237 1.41 -6.25 -9.89
CA SER A 237 1.83 -6.31 -11.30
C SER A 237 0.72 -5.95 -12.30
N TYR A 238 1.08 -5.62 -13.53
CA TYR A 238 0.16 -5.52 -14.69
C TYR A 238 -1.10 -4.65 -14.46
N CYS A 239 -1.03 -3.59 -13.67
CA CYS A 239 -2.16 -2.65 -13.55
C CYS A 239 -2.20 -1.71 -14.75
N THR A 240 -3.26 -0.92 -14.90
CA THR A 240 -3.38 -0.03 -16.07
C THR A 240 -2.61 1.28 -15.89
N ASP A 241 -2.62 1.87 -14.70
CA ASP A 241 -1.85 3.10 -14.42
C ASP A 241 -0.76 2.87 -13.36
N GLY A 242 -0.99 3.12 -12.08
CA GLY A 242 -0.04 2.87 -10.97
C GLY A 242 -0.16 1.47 -10.34
N LEU A 243 0.87 0.97 -9.65
CA LEU A 243 0.68 -0.14 -8.69
C LEU A 243 0.22 0.40 -7.33
N ILE A 244 0.91 1.41 -6.80
CA ILE A 244 0.56 2.08 -5.53
C ILE A 244 0.64 3.59 -5.68
N ASP A 245 -0.46 4.27 -5.35
CA ASP A 245 -0.54 5.74 -5.36
C ASP A 245 -0.90 6.26 -3.97
N VAL A 246 0.02 6.97 -3.32
CA VAL A 246 -0.19 7.62 -2.01
C VAL A 246 -0.20 9.13 -2.20
N THR A 247 -1.35 9.77 -2.04
CA THR A 247 -1.54 11.17 -2.46
C THR A 247 -2.51 11.92 -1.55
N ARG A 248 -2.69 13.23 -1.80
CA ARG A 248 -3.74 14.07 -1.18
C ARG A 248 -3.62 14.20 0.34
N GLY A 249 -2.41 14.42 0.83
CA GLY A 249 -2.15 14.59 2.26
C GLY A 249 -2.20 13.28 3.05
N SER A 250 -1.97 12.15 2.38
CA SER A 250 -1.75 10.88 3.09
C SER A 250 -0.39 10.89 3.80
N THR A 251 -0.31 10.31 5.00
CA THR A 251 0.92 10.26 5.81
C THR A 251 0.93 9.08 6.77
N ALA A 252 2.02 8.81 7.48
CA ALA A 252 2.17 7.65 8.35
C ALA A 252 1.92 6.33 7.60
N VAL A 253 2.69 6.10 6.53
CA VAL A 253 2.56 4.92 5.65
C VAL A 253 3.84 4.09 5.65
N THR A 254 3.72 2.77 5.75
CA THR A 254 4.81 1.83 5.46
C THR A 254 4.40 0.89 4.33
N ILE A 255 5.28 0.71 3.35
CA ILE A 255 5.17 -0.26 2.27
C ILE A 255 6.35 -1.22 2.40
N SER A 256 6.08 -2.47 2.77
CA SER A 256 7.13 -3.43 3.10
C SER A 256 6.96 -4.83 2.53
N ASN A 257 8.08 -5.55 2.46
CA ASN A 257 8.14 -6.97 2.09
C ASN A 257 7.37 -7.33 0.82
N SER A 258 7.14 -6.38 -0.08
CA SER A 258 6.28 -6.56 -1.24
C SER A 258 7.11 -6.80 -2.49
N LEU A 259 6.53 -7.55 -3.43
CA LEU A 259 7.12 -7.85 -4.73
C LEU A 259 6.42 -7.02 -5.80
N PHE A 260 7.18 -6.22 -6.52
CA PHE A 260 6.71 -5.45 -7.66
C PHE A 260 7.31 -6.03 -8.94
N SER A 261 6.50 -6.24 -9.97
CA SER A 261 7.00 -6.72 -11.27
C SER A 261 6.08 -6.30 -12.42
N HIS A 262 6.63 -6.37 -13.64
CA HIS A 262 5.92 -6.23 -14.91
C HIS A 262 4.99 -5.01 -14.97
N HIS A 263 5.57 -3.82 -14.79
CA HIS A 263 4.79 -2.61 -14.71
C HIS A 263 5.61 -1.35 -15.03
N ASP A 264 5.00 -0.37 -15.69
CA ASP A 264 5.68 0.86 -16.06
C ASP A 264 5.82 1.82 -14.86
N LYS A 265 4.69 2.30 -14.34
CA LYS A 265 4.62 3.31 -13.27
C LYS A 265 4.38 2.65 -11.91
N VAL A 266 5.43 2.32 -11.18
CA VAL A 266 5.30 1.46 -9.98
C VAL A 266 4.61 2.16 -8.81
N MET A 267 5.21 3.20 -8.26
CA MET A 267 4.78 3.81 -7.01
C MET A 267 4.86 5.33 -7.05
N LEU A 268 3.72 6.01 -6.94
CA LEU A 268 3.63 7.47 -6.89
C LEU A 268 3.33 7.96 -5.47
N LEU A 269 4.24 8.75 -4.90
CA LEU A 269 4.10 9.34 -3.57
C LEU A 269 3.98 10.86 -3.72
N GLY A 270 2.75 11.35 -3.71
CA GLY A 270 2.36 12.73 -4.04
C GLY A 270 2.10 12.90 -5.54
N HIS A 271 0.94 13.47 -5.89
CA HIS A 271 0.43 13.47 -7.27
C HIS A 271 0.76 14.74 -8.07
N SER A 272 0.91 15.88 -7.41
CA SER A 272 1.03 17.19 -8.03
C SER A 272 2.09 18.06 -7.35
N ASP A 273 2.88 18.76 -8.15
CA ASP A 273 3.88 19.71 -7.68
C ASP A 273 3.23 20.91 -6.97
N ASP A 274 1.97 21.21 -7.28
CA ASP A 274 1.21 22.32 -6.69
C ASP A 274 0.44 21.92 -5.40
N PHE A 275 0.36 20.62 -5.09
CA PHE A 275 -0.40 20.15 -3.93
C PHE A 275 0.44 20.18 -2.65
N VAL A 276 0.65 21.39 -2.12
CA VAL A 276 1.56 21.67 -1.00
C VAL A 276 1.20 20.97 0.33
N ALA A 277 -0.02 20.45 0.48
CA ALA A 277 -0.40 19.68 1.66
C ALA A 277 0.39 18.33 1.74
N ASP A 278 0.92 17.83 0.62
CA ASP A 278 1.79 16.64 0.62
C ASP A 278 3.15 16.90 1.31
N LYS A 279 3.47 18.13 1.74
CA LYS A 279 4.68 18.41 2.57
C LYS A 279 4.68 17.68 3.91
N GLY A 280 3.50 17.34 4.44
CA GLY A 280 3.38 16.55 5.66
C GLY A 280 3.46 15.03 5.44
N MET A 281 3.54 14.58 4.19
CA MET A 281 3.58 13.15 3.84
C MET A 281 4.88 12.53 4.36
N GLN A 282 4.75 11.39 5.04
CA GLN A 282 5.86 10.59 5.55
C GLN A 282 5.62 9.12 5.20
N VAL A 283 6.53 8.53 4.42
CA VAL A 283 6.40 7.15 3.94
C VAL A 283 7.72 6.38 4.09
N THR A 284 7.64 5.17 4.62
CA THR A 284 8.73 4.20 4.64
C THR A 284 8.50 3.16 3.53
N VAL A 285 9.51 2.94 2.68
CA VAL A 285 9.54 1.90 1.65
C VAL A 285 10.67 0.95 2.02
N ALA A 286 10.35 -0.24 2.54
CA ALA A 286 11.33 -1.12 3.17
C ALA A 286 11.24 -2.60 2.78
N PHE A 287 12.37 -3.27 2.56
CA PHE A 287 12.42 -4.73 2.33
C PHE A 287 11.64 -5.22 1.10
N ASN A 288 11.33 -4.32 0.17
CA ASN A 288 10.64 -4.68 -1.06
C ASN A 288 11.62 -5.26 -2.08
N HIS A 289 11.10 -6.12 -2.95
CA HIS A 289 11.81 -6.54 -4.15
C HIS A 289 11.19 -5.86 -5.37
N PHE A 290 11.98 -5.01 -6.02
CA PHE A 290 11.65 -4.37 -7.29
C PHE A 290 12.25 -5.20 -8.42
N GLY A 291 11.40 -6.10 -8.94
CA GLY A 291 11.81 -7.22 -9.77
C GLY A 291 11.68 -6.97 -11.28
N GLU A 292 11.43 -8.06 -11.99
CA GLU A 292 11.41 -8.12 -13.45
C GLU A 292 10.43 -7.14 -14.09
N GLY A 293 10.81 -6.55 -15.23
CA GLY A 293 9.88 -5.83 -16.10
C GLY A 293 9.36 -4.51 -15.55
N LEU A 294 10.08 -3.90 -14.60
CA LEU A 294 9.77 -2.57 -14.08
C LEU A 294 10.42 -1.46 -14.90
N MET A 295 9.73 -0.33 -15.11
CA MET A 295 10.28 0.79 -15.86
C MET A 295 10.73 1.96 -14.97
N GLU A 296 9.85 2.46 -14.10
CA GLU A 296 10.11 3.67 -13.31
C GLU A 296 9.31 3.74 -11.98
N ARG A 297 9.63 4.77 -11.17
CA ARG A 297 8.88 5.18 -9.97
C ARG A 297 8.94 4.19 -8.80
N MET A 298 10.13 3.87 -8.34
CA MET A 298 10.36 2.93 -7.23
C MET A 298 11.10 3.58 -6.03
N PRO A 299 10.58 4.65 -5.40
CA PRO A 299 9.36 5.41 -5.70
C PRO A 299 9.60 6.65 -6.59
N ARG A 300 8.52 7.30 -7.04
CA ARG A 300 8.52 8.71 -7.49
C ARG A 300 7.85 9.59 -6.44
N CYS A 301 8.60 10.53 -5.88
CA CYS A 301 8.20 11.32 -4.71
C CYS A 301 7.96 12.80 -5.01
N ARG A 302 7.09 13.43 -4.22
CA ARG A 302 6.89 14.89 -4.18
C ARG A 302 6.68 15.41 -2.77
N HIS A 303 7.23 16.60 -2.49
CA HIS A 303 7.11 17.38 -1.24
C HIS A 303 7.59 16.71 0.06
N GLY A 304 7.03 15.56 0.43
CA GLY A 304 7.16 14.94 1.74
C GLY A 304 8.53 14.36 2.06
N TYR A 305 8.53 13.47 3.06
CA TYR A 305 9.71 12.81 3.60
C TYR A 305 9.63 11.30 3.38
N PHE A 306 10.66 10.73 2.77
CA PHE A 306 10.65 9.36 2.28
C PHE A 306 11.89 8.62 2.77
N HIS A 307 11.68 7.53 3.51
CA HIS A 307 12.75 6.60 3.91
C HIS A 307 12.69 5.37 3.00
N VAL A 308 13.66 5.25 2.09
CA VAL A 308 13.77 4.14 1.14
C VAL A 308 14.90 3.26 1.64
N VAL A 309 14.57 2.14 2.27
CA VAL A 309 15.53 1.40 3.10
C VAL A 309 15.53 -0.10 2.86
N ASN A 310 16.70 -0.68 2.65
CA ASN A 310 16.88 -2.14 2.51
C ASN A 310 15.93 -2.78 1.47
N ASN A 311 15.73 -2.15 0.32
CA ASN A 311 15.03 -2.74 -0.83
C ASN A 311 16.04 -3.33 -1.83
N ASP A 312 15.64 -4.37 -2.55
CA ASP A 312 16.43 -5.00 -3.61
C ASP A 312 15.87 -4.61 -4.98
N TYR A 313 16.64 -3.85 -5.76
CA TYR A 313 16.30 -3.40 -7.10
C TYR A 313 17.10 -4.19 -8.12
N THR A 314 16.44 -5.15 -8.77
CA THR A 314 17.10 -6.03 -9.75
C THR A 314 16.88 -5.57 -11.18
N GLN A 315 15.82 -4.83 -11.47
CA GLN A 315 15.58 -4.24 -12.79
C GLN A 315 14.90 -2.88 -12.71
N TRP A 316 15.27 -1.99 -13.65
CA TRP A 316 14.49 -0.80 -14.00
C TRP A 316 14.73 -0.43 -15.46
N GLY A 317 13.72 0.10 -16.13
CA GLY A 317 13.79 0.52 -17.52
C GLY A 317 14.34 1.92 -17.71
N MET A 318 14.03 2.87 -16.82
CA MET A 318 14.38 4.29 -16.94
C MET A 318 15.15 4.85 -15.75
N TYR A 319 14.64 4.70 -14.53
CA TYR A 319 15.28 5.06 -13.26
C TYR A 319 14.59 4.28 -12.14
N ALA A 320 15.25 4.15 -10.99
CA ALA A 320 14.64 3.55 -9.81
C ALA A 320 13.94 4.62 -8.97
N VAL A 321 14.68 5.58 -8.41
CA VAL A 321 14.17 6.56 -7.45
C VAL A 321 14.08 7.93 -8.10
N GLY A 322 12.93 8.62 -8.01
CA GLY A 322 12.76 9.91 -8.66
C GLY A 322 11.85 10.86 -7.92
N GLY A 323 11.71 12.08 -8.43
CA GLY A 323 10.81 13.07 -7.84
C GLY A 323 10.83 14.46 -8.45
N SER A 324 9.86 15.26 -8.02
CA SER A 324 9.70 16.70 -8.31
C SER A 324 9.18 17.42 -7.08
N ALA A 325 9.26 18.75 -7.06
CA ALA A 325 8.78 19.57 -5.94
C ALA A 325 9.45 19.25 -4.58
N ALA A 326 10.77 19.19 -4.58
CA ALA A 326 11.62 19.15 -3.38
C ALA A 326 11.29 18.07 -2.31
N PRO A 327 11.11 16.79 -2.68
CA PRO A 327 10.95 15.73 -1.69
C PRO A 327 12.28 15.51 -0.94
N THR A 328 12.19 15.12 0.33
CA THR A 328 13.33 14.57 1.07
C THR A 328 13.36 13.06 0.88
N ILE A 329 14.42 12.54 0.26
CA ILE A 329 14.59 11.11 -0.01
C ILE A 329 15.84 10.62 0.70
N ASN A 330 15.67 9.73 1.66
CA ASN A 330 16.76 9.07 2.38
C ASN A 330 16.85 7.62 1.90
N SER A 331 17.78 7.35 0.98
CA SER A 331 18.13 6.01 0.53
C SER A 331 19.16 5.39 1.48
N GLN A 332 18.86 4.22 2.05
CA GLN A 332 19.75 3.58 3.01
C GLN A 332 19.78 2.05 2.88
N GLY A 333 20.96 1.47 2.70
CA GLY A 333 21.14 0.01 2.70
C GLY A 333 20.43 -0.74 1.58
N ASN A 334 19.98 -0.07 0.51
CA ASN A 334 19.37 -0.70 -0.65
C ASN A 334 20.43 -1.34 -1.55
N ARG A 335 20.00 -2.25 -2.44
CA ARG A 335 20.85 -2.72 -3.54
C ARG A 335 20.26 -2.28 -4.87
N TYR A 336 21.09 -1.64 -5.68
CA TYR A 336 20.73 -1.15 -7.02
C TYR A 336 21.55 -1.88 -8.08
N MET A 337 20.94 -2.85 -8.77
CA MET A 337 21.55 -3.52 -9.92
C MET A 337 21.15 -2.85 -11.23
N ALA A 338 22.04 -2.02 -11.77
CA ALA A 338 21.72 -1.31 -13.00
C ALA A 338 21.57 -2.24 -14.22
N PRO A 339 20.72 -1.87 -15.19
CA PRO A 339 20.64 -2.57 -16.48
C PRO A 339 22.00 -2.63 -17.17
N GLN A 340 22.26 -3.66 -17.98
CA GLN A 340 23.58 -3.89 -18.57
C GLN A 340 24.11 -2.70 -19.39
N ASN A 341 23.26 -2.09 -20.24
CA ASN A 341 23.74 -1.22 -21.31
C ASN A 341 23.36 0.27 -21.16
N SER A 342 22.42 0.62 -20.28
CA SER A 342 21.92 2.01 -20.14
C SER A 342 21.39 2.27 -18.74
N ASN A 343 20.97 3.51 -18.49
CA ASN A 343 20.20 3.90 -17.29
C ASN A 343 20.88 3.51 -15.97
N LYS A 344 22.18 3.79 -15.88
CA LYS A 344 23.02 3.51 -14.71
C LYS A 344 22.72 4.43 -13.52
N GLU A 345 22.23 5.64 -13.79
CA GLU A 345 21.80 6.54 -12.72
C GLU A 345 20.52 6.00 -12.07
N VAL A 346 20.61 5.75 -10.76
CA VAL A 346 19.47 5.33 -9.92
C VAL A 346 18.42 6.42 -9.84
N THR A 347 18.88 7.67 -9.80
CA THR A 347 18.08 8.86 -9.50
C THR A 347 17.52 9.55 -10.75
N LYS A 348 16.32 10.14 -10.64
CA LYS A 348 15.80 11.08 -11.66
C LYS A 348 15.02 12.24 -11.05
N ARG A 349 15.55 13.46 -11.21
CA ARG A 349 14.82 14.71 -10.91
C ARG A 349 13.99 15.11 -12.12
N MET A 350 12.70 15.33 -11.95
CA MET A 350 11.77 15.60 -13.06
C MET A 350 11.77 17.08 -13.43
N ASP A 351 12.08 17.39 -14.69
CA ASP A 351 11.90 18.69 -15.35
C ASP A 351 12.33 19.91 -14.52
N THR A 352 13.37 19.76 -13.70
CA THR A 352 13.86 20.78 -12.77
C THR A 352 15.30 21.14 -13.08
N LYS A 353 15.63 22.43 -13.05
CA LYS A 353 17.00 22.92 -13.27
C LYS A 353 17.92 22.45 -12.15
N GLU A 354 19.15 22.12 -12.51
CA GLU A 354 20.18 21.69 -11.55
C GLU A 354 20.42 22.68 -10.41
N SER A 355 20.42 23.98 -10.71
CA SER A 355 20.55 25.03 -9.69
C SER A 355 19.44 25.02 -8.63
N GLU A 356 18.30 24.42 -8.93
CA GLU A 356 17.16 24.29 -8.04
C GLU A 356 17.20 22.95 -7.29
N TRP A 357 17.27 21.82 -8.01
CA TRP A 357 17.19 20.51 -7.35
C TRP A 357 18.42 20.19 -6.52
N ARG A 358 19.57 20.84 -6.75
CA ARG A 358 20.76 20.69 -5.88
C ARG A 358 20.50 21.06 -4.41
N ARG A 359 19.44 21.82 -4.12
CA ARG A 359 19.02 22.18 -2.76
C ARG A 359 18.09 21.14 -2.11
N TRP A 360 17.60 20.16 -2.87
CA TRP A 360 16.72 19.11 -2.36
C TRP A 360 17.54 18.06 -1.61
N ASN A 361 17.00 17.54 -0.51
CA ASN A 361 17.71 16.57 0.33
C ASN A 361 17.53 15.14 -0.21
N TRP A 362 18.44 14.72 -1.09
CA TRP A 362 18.47 13.35 -1.62
C TRP A 362 19.77 12.70 -1.17
N ARG A 363 19.65 11.74 -0.26
CA ARG A 363 20.76 11.10 0.44
C ARG A 363 20.84 9.64 0.04
N SER A 364 22.05 9.11 0.00
CA SER A 364 22.35 7.69 -0.22
C SER A 364 23.41 7.27 0.77
N GLU A 365 23.12 6.23 1.53
CA GLU A 365 23.96 5.78 2.63
C GLU A 365 24.00 4.25 2.67
N GLY A 366 25.20 3.69 2.51
CA GLY A 366 25.40 2.26 2.56
C GLY A 366 24.65 1.44 1.52
N ASP A 367 24.17 2.08 0.47
CA ASP A 367 23.58 1.42 -0.69
C ASP A 367 24.65 0.65 -1.47
N LEU A 368 24.33 -0.58 -1.88
CA LEU A 368 25.16 -1.41 -2.74
C LEU A 368 24.84 -1.11 -4.22
N MET A 369 25.79 -0.48 -4.89
CA MET A 369 25.70 -0.18 -6.32
C MET A 369 26.31 -1.31 -7.15
N VAL A 370 25.49 -1.96 -7.97
CA VAL A 370 25.89 -3.11 -8.80
C VAL A 370 25.78 -2.75 -10.28
N ASN A 371 26.67 -3.32 -11.09
CA ASN A 371 26.69 -3.13 -12.54
C ASN A 371 26.82 -1.66 -12.99
N GLY A 372 27.62 -0.88 -12.27
CA GLY A 372 27.85 0.53 -12.57
C GLY A 372 26.70 1.46 -12.19
N ALA A 373 25.74 0.99 -11.39
CA ALA A 373 24.75 1.87 -10.78
C ALA A 373 25.43 3.01 -10.01
N PHE A 374 24.80 4.18 -9.97
CA PHE A 374 25.23 5.27 -9.09
C PHE A 374 24.06 6.16 -8.69
N PHE A 375 24.17 6.79 -7.53
CA PHE A 375 23.18 7.70 -6.98
C PHE A 375 23.78 9.11 -6.91
N ILE A 376 23.15 10.09 -7.56
CA ILE A 376 23.56 11.48 -7.41
C ILE A 376 22.88 12.05 -6.17
N THR A 377 23.64 12.48 -5.17
CA THR A 377 23.12 13.10 -3.93
C THR A 377 22.97 14.62 -4.06
N SER A 378 22.18 15.23 -3.17
CA SER A 378 21.98 16.68 -3.10
C SER A 378 21.47 17.12 -1.72
N GLY A 379 21.49 18.43 -1.45
CA GLY A 379 21.00 19.01 -0.19
C GLY A 379 22.13 19.35 0.78
N ALA A 380 21.74 19.73 2.00
CA ALA A 380 22.70 20.08 3.06
C ALA A 380 23.39 18.82 3.62
N ASP A 381 24.62 19.02 4.11
CA ASP A 381 25.37 17.98 4.83
C ASP A 381 24.59 17.48 6.05
N LEU A 382 24.85 16.21 6.39
CA LEU A 382 24.10 15.44 7.39
C LEU A 382 23.99 16.18 8.74
N SER A 383 22.84 16.05 9.42
CA SER A 383 22.79 16.39 10.84
C SER A 383 23.77 15.48 11.60
N PRO A 384 24.40 15.92 12.70
CA PRO A 384 25.30 15.09 13.49
C PRO A 384 24.66 13.76 13.93
N GLN A 385 23.35 13.76 14.20
CA GLN A 385 22.56 12.57 14.56
C GLN A 385 22.50 11.56 13.40
N TYR A 386 22.27 12.04 12.17
CA TYR A 386 22.30 11.19 10.98
C TYR A 386 23.71 10.62 10.75
N ALA A 387 24.75 11.45 10.88
CA ALA A 387 26.15 11.02 10.74
C ALA A 387 26.58 9.96 11.78
N GLU A 388 26.07 10.03 13.01
CA GLU A 388 26.38 9.06 14.07
C GLU A 388 25.78 7.68 13.76
N ALA A 389 24.55 7.63 13.22
CA ALA A 389 23.93 6.39 12.75
C ALA A 389 24.65 5.75 11.55
N THR A 390 25.25 6.58 10.69
CA THR A 390 26.05 6.13 9.53
C THR A 390 27.40 5.52 9.90
N SER A 391 27.86 5.68 11.15
CA SER A 391 29.19 5.21 11.59
C SER A 391 29.28 3.69 11.75
N MET A 392 28.14 2.99 11.74
CA MET A 392 28.10 1.55 11.60
C MET A 392 28.19 1.19 10.12
N ALA A 393 29.24 0.46 9.73
CA ALA A 393 29.36 -0.05 8.36
C ALA A 393 28.03 -0.72 7.94
N PRO A 394 27.51 -0.42 6.73
CA PRO A 394 26.18 -0.84 6.32
C PRO A 394 26.14 -2.35 6.11
N PHE A 395 25.86 -3.09 7.18
CA PHE A 395 25.68 -4.54 7.14
C PHE A 395 24.50 -4.93 6.25
N ALA A 396 23.43 -4.13 6.25
CA ALA A 396 22.16 -4.48 5.61
C ALA A 396 22.27 -4.69 4.09
N ALA A 397 22.99 -3.84 3.36
CA ALA A 397 23.10 -4.00 1.90
C ALA A 397 23.86 -5.27 1.49
N SER A 398 24.80 -5.74 2.32
CA SER A 398 25.53 -7.00 2.07
C SER A 398 24.67 -8.25 2.31
N VAL A 399 23.58 -8.12 3.07
CA VAL A 399 22.61 -9.20 3.36
C VAL A 399 21.25 -8.92 2.75
N ILE A 400 21.17 -8.00 1.78
CA ILE A 400 19.91 -7.53 1.21
C ILE A 400 19.07 -8.66 0.62
N GLU A 401 19.70 -9.59 -0.11
CA GLU A 401 19.04 -10.76 -0.68
C GLU A 401 18.43 -11.64 0.42
N GLN A 402 19.06 -11.69 1.60
CA GLN A 402 18.52 -12.39 2.77
C GLN A 402 17.31 -11.65 3.35
N LEU A 403 17.38 -10.32 3.48
CA LEU A 403 16.30 -9.49 4.04
C LEU A 403 15.04 -9.49 3.15
N THR A 404 15.21 -9.61 1.84
CA THR A 404 14.13 -9.56 0.85
C THR A 404 13.76 -10.91 0.25
N VAL A 405 14.34 -12.02 0.72
CA VAL A 405 14.13 -13.36 0.14
C VAL A 405 12.65 -13.79 0.12
N ASN A 406 11.87 -13.29 1.07
CA ASN A 406 10.44 -13.59 1.21
C ASN A 406 9.53 -12.50 0.65
N ALA A 407 10.05 -11.52 -0.09
CA ALA A 407 9.23 -10.43 -0.62
C ALA A 407 8.10 -10.95 -1.53
N GLY A 408 6.91 -10.37 -1.40
CA GLY A 408 5.68 -10.83 -2.04
C GLY A 408 4.85 -11.72 -1.12
N ILE A 409 3.90 -12.46 -1.72
CA ILE A 409 3.01 -13.34 -0.95
C ILE A 409 3.76 -14.52 -0.31
N VAL A 410 3.35 -14.91 0.90
CA VAL A 410 3.92 -15.97 1.71
C VAL A 410 2.86 -16.95 2.21
N GLY A 411 3.29 -18.18 2.52
CA GLY A 411 2.41 -19.19 3.11
C GLY A 411 1.48 -19.91 2.13
N LEU A 412 1.88 -20.11 0.87
CA LEU A 412 1.22 -21.11 0.01
C LEU A 412 1.22 -22.46 0.76
N PRO A 413 0.07 -23.14 0.90
CA PRO A 413 0.08 -24.49 1.46
C PRO A 413 1.02 -25.34 0.63
N SER A 414 2.07 -25.87 1.26
CA SER A 414 2.73 -27.05 0.72
C SER A 414 1.64 -28.09 0.52
N THR A 415 1.65 -28.80 -0.60
CA THR A 415 0.66 -29.81 -0.98
C THR A 415 0.56 -31.01 -0.03
N ASN A 416 1.07 -30.91 1.21
CA ASN A 416 1.04 -31.92 2.24
C ASN A 416 0.45 -31.36 3.55
N GLY A 417 -0.83 -31.70 3.80
CA GLY A 417 -1.33 -31.99 5.15
C GLY A 417 -2.25 -30.97 5.82
N GLY A 418 -3.57 -31.17 5.69
CA GLY A 418 -4.57 -30.76 6.68
C GLY A 418 -5.71 -29.88 6.13
N PRO A 419 -6.99 -30.29 6.27
CA PRO A 419 -8.11 -29.39 6.01
C PRO A 419 -8.14 -28.24 7.03
N PRO A 420 -8.76 -27.09 6.70
CA PRO A 420 -8.88 -25.97 7.62
C PRO A 420 -9.57 -26.40 8.92
N PRO A 421 -9.25 -25.75 10.07
CA PRO A 421 -9.94 -26.01 11.32
C PRO A 421 -11.44 -25.82 11.13
N SER A 422 -12.21 -26.82 11.52
CA SER A 422 -13.67 -26.77 11.50
C SER A 422 -14.16 -25.76 12.53
N ASN A 423 -15.15 -24.95 12.14
CA ASN A 423 -15.85 -24.04 13.05
C ASN A 423 -16.36 -24.80 14.29
N PRO A 424 -16.32 -24.19 15.49
CA PRO A 424 -17.00 -24.74 16.65
C PRO A 424 -18.51 -24.59 16.41
N VAL A 425 -19.14 -25.67 15.96
CA VAL A 425 -20.61 -25.78 15.96
C VAL A 425 -21.02 -26.20 17.36
N ASP A 426 -21.93 -25.41 17.93
CA ASP A 426 -22.60 -25.58 19.21
C ASP A 426 -23.00 -27.05 19.46
N SER A 427 -22.40 -27.66 20.49
CA SER A 427 -22.71 -29.03 20.88
C SER A 427 -23.97 -29.05 21.75
N ASN A 428 -25.09 -29.53 21.19
CA ASN A 428 -26.25 -29.96 21.95
C ASN A 428 -26.35 -31.51 21.86
N PRO A 429 -26.40 -32.26 22.98
CA PRO A 429 -26.36 -33.71 22.93
C PRO A 429 -27.78 -34.33 22.89
N GLY A 430 -27.96 -35.37 22.08
CA GLY A 430 -28.97 -36.40 22.31
C GLY A 430 -29.80 -36.79 21.08
N GLY A 431 -29.61 -38.03 20.60
CA GLY A 431 -30.54 -38.64 19.63
C GLY A 431 -29.95 -39.83 18.88
N THR A 432 -30.17 -41.02 19.42
CA THR A 432 -29.75 -42.36 18.98
C THR A 432 -30.12 -42.78 17.54
N GLN A 433 -29.18 -43.49 16.91
CA GLN A 433 -29.30 -44.38 15.73
C GLN A 433 -30.29 -45.55 15.98
N PRO A 434 -30.81 -46.23 14.92
CA PRO A 434 -30.11 -47.41 14.38
C PRO A 434 -30.15 -47.61 12.85
N SER A 435 -29.11 -48.28 12.34
CA SER A 435 -28.97 -48.89 11.00
C SER A 435 -29.86 -50.13 10.81
N PRO A 436 -30.09 -50.60 9.56
CA PRO A 436 -29.29 -51.69 8.96
C PRO A 436 -29.10 -51.50 7.42
N GLY A 437 -28.34 -52.22 6.60
CA GLY A 437 -27.65 -53.50 6.60
C GLY A 437 -27.36 -53.88 5.12
N SER A 438 -26.26 -54.60 4.85
CA SER A 438 -25.69 -54.91 3.51
C SER A 438 -26.47 -55.90 2.63
N VAL A 439 -26.37 -55.80 1.30
CA VAL A 439 -26.38 -56.97 0.36
C VAL A 439 -25.52 -56.70 -0.89
N VAL A 440 -24.85 -57.77 -1.35
CA VAL A 440 -23.88 -57.90 -2.46
C VAL A 440 -24.54 -58.42 -3.76
N GLY A 441 -24.06 -57.98 -4.92
CA GLY A 441 -23.80 -58.85 -6.10
C GLY A 441 -24.82 -58.91 -7.26
N GLY A 442 -24.31 -58.84 -8.51
CA GLY A 442 -24.92 -59.47 -9.69
C GLY A 442 -24.96 -58.62 -10.97
N SER A 443 -24.18 -59.01 -12.00
CA SER A 443 -24.33 -58.60 -13.42
C SER A 443 -24.91 -59.78 -14.25
N PRO A 444 -25.03 -59.67 -15.59
CA PRO A 444 -26.17 -59.25 -16.43
C PRO A 444 -26.80 -60.45 -17.22
N PRO A 445 -27.78 -60.28 -18.15
CA PRO A 445 -27.47 -60.01 -19.59
C PRO A 445 -28.55 -59.19 -20.38
N GLY A 446 -28.22 -58.71 -21.60
CA GLY A 446 -29.14 -58.05 -22.56
C GLY A 446 -30.01 -59.05 -23.38
N PRO A 447 -30.51 -58.77 -24.61
CA PRO A 447 -30.56 -57.54 -25.45
C PRO A 447 -31.96 -57.24 -26.09
N VAL A 448 -32.05 -56.31 -27.07
CA VAL A 448 -32.88 -56.31 -28.34
C VAL A 448 -33.65 -55.00 -28.69
N TYR A 449 -33.20 -54.36 -29.80
CA TYR A 449 -33.88 -53.59 -30.90
C TYR A 449 -34.74 -52.33 -30.61
N SER A 450 -34.95 -51.32 -31.49
CA SER A 450 -34.32 -50.79 -32.72
C SER A 450 -35.14 -49.58 -33.22
N GLY A 451 -34.50 -48.69 -33.99
CA GLY A 451 -35.11 -47.75 -34.97
C GLY A 451 -35.04 -46.28 -34.57
N GLY A 452 -34.60 -45.30 -35.37
CA GLY A 452 -34.12 -45.13 -36.76
C GLY A 452 -34.05 -43.59 -36.94
N GLY A 453 -32.98 -42.94 -37.41
CA GLY A 453 -32.53 -42.73 -38.80
C GLY A 453 -31.99 -41.28 -38.90
N THR A 454 -30.75 -41.07 -39.38
CA THR A 454 -30.38 -40.35 -40.65
C THR A 454 -30.36 -38.81 -40.50
N ASP A 455 -29.31 -38.00 -40.76
CA ASP A 455 -28.13 -38.01 -41.66
C ASP A 455 -26.99 -37.15 -41.03
N GLY A 456 -25.67 -37.44 -41.08
CA GLY A 456 -24.75 -37.41 -42.23
C GLY A 456 -24.40 -35.96 -42.61
N TYR A 457 -23.19 -35.38 -42.50
CA TYR A 457 -21.88 -35.83 -42.98
C TYR A 457 -20.77 -34.88 -42.48
N ASN A 458 -19.58 -35.43 -42.21
CA ASN A 458 -18.27 -34.75 -42.21
C ASN A 458 -17.46 -35.35 -43.38
N PRO A 459 -16.48 -34.66 -43.97
CA PRO A 459 -15.17 -35.30 -43.96
C PRO A 459 -13.99 -34.33 -43.77
N ASN A 460 -13.13 -34.72 -42.83
CA ASN A 460 -11.70 -34.43 -42.81
C ASN A 460 -10.99 -35.33 -43.87
N PRO A 461 -9.79 -35.01 -44.36
CA PRO A 461 -8.58 -35.67 -43.82
C PRO A 461 -7.31 -34.78 -43.94
N GLY A 462 -6.16 -34.93 -43.28
CA GLY A 462 -5.54 -35.95 -42.43
C GLY A 462 -4.03 -35.61 -42.33
N GLY A 463 -3.29 -36.23 -41.39
CA GLY A 463 -1.81 -36.32 -41.44
C GLY A 463 -1.00 -35.59 -40.34
N THR A 464 -0.41 -36.36 -39.43
CA THR A 464 0.68 -36.04 -38.47
C THR A 464 2.08 -36.31 -39.09
N PRO A 465 3.26 -36.13 -38.43
CA PRO A 465 3.69 -35.32 -37.27
C PRO A 465 5.00 -34.49 -37.54
N SER A 466 5.41 -33.57 -36.64
CA SER A 466 6.82 -33.34 -36.17
C SER A 466 7.15 -31.92 -35.66
N ASN A 467 7.93 -31.90 -34.58
CA ASN A 467 8.88 -30.90 -34.04
C ASN A 467 8.90 -29.45 -34.55
N GLY A 468 8.90 -28.49 -33.61
CA GLY A 468 9.42 -27.15 -33.86
C GLY A 468 9.07 -26.15 -32.75
N ALA A 469 10.10 -25.59 -32.11
CA ALA A 469 10.01 -24.55 -31.10
C ALA A 469 9.19 -23.33 -31.59
N GLY A 470 8.23 -22.90 -30.78
CA GLY A 470 7.37 -21.75 -31.05
C GLY A 470 7.72 -20.57 -30.15
N THR A 471 8.47 -19.63 -30.69
CA THR A 471 8.75 -18.29 -30.17
C THR A 471 7.42 -17.52 -30.03
N TYR A 472 7.03 -17.15 -28.81
CA TYR A 472 5.88 -16.25 -28.62
C TYR A 472 6.33 -14.80 -28.85
N GLY A 473 5.89 -14.24 -29.97
CA GLY A 473 6.13 -12.86 -30.37
C GLY A 473 5.44 -11.88 -29.42
N TYR A 474 6.24 -10.97 -28.89
CA TYR A 474 5.79 -9.78 -28.17
C TYR A 474 5.07 -8.83 -29.14
N TYR A 475 3.84 -8.46 -28.80
CA TYR A 475 3.10 -7.42 -29.49
C TYR A 475 3.59 -6.05 -28.98
N ASN A 476 4.35 -5.35 -29.82
CA ASN A 476 4.80 -3.98 -29.62
C ASN A 476 3.97 -3.06 -30.52
N PRO A 477 2.97 -2.32 -30.01
CA PRO A 477 2.38 -1.25 -30.78
C PRO A 477 3.20 0.03 -30.56
N TYR A 478 3.61 0.64 -31.68
CA TYR A 478 4.11 2.01 -31.88
C TYR A 478 5.52 2.12 -32.46
N ILE A 479 5.62 1.90 -33.78
CA ILE A 479 6.55 2.66 -34.63
C ILE A 479 5.82 3.17 -35.88
N ASN A 480 5.79 4.50 -35.96
CA ASN A 480 5.62 5.41 -37.11
C ASN A 480 4.27 5.59 -37.82
N GLY A 481 3.77 6.82 -37.69
CA GLY A 481 2.86 7.48 -38.63
C GLY A 481 2.52 8.88 -38.11
N GLY A 482 3.25 9.90 -38.56
CA GLY A 482 3.06 11.29 -38.14
C GLY A 482 1.67 11.83 -38.45
N GLY A 483 1.14 12.60 -37.52
CA GLY A 483 -0.08 13.38 -37.66
C GLY A 483 -0.26 14.25 -36.42
N GLY A 484 -0.11 15.56 -36.58
CA GLY A 484 -0.15 16.52 -35.47
C GLY A 484 -1.52 16.52 -34.77
N TYR A 485 -1.49 16.54 -33.44
CA TYR A 485 -2.65 16.88 -32.62
C TYR A 485 -2.27 18.03 -31.69
N ALA A 486 -2.90 19.18 -31.95
CA ALA A 486 -2.89 20.34 -31.09
C ALA A 486 -3.71 20.07 -29.81
N PRO A 487 -3.34 20.66 -28.65
CA PRO A 487 -4.07 20.46 -27.41
C PRO A 487 -5.35 21.32 -27.40
N GLY A 488 -6.50 20.66 -27.54
CA GLY A 488 -7.80 21.27 -27.30
C GLY A 488 -8.09 21.39 -25.81
N TRP A 489 -7.78 22.54 -25.24
CA TRP A 489 -8.39 23.01 -23.99
C TRP A 489 -9.87 23.31 -24.26
N SER A 490 -10.79 22.68 -23.51
CA SER A 490 -12.16 23.16 -23.38
C SER A 490 -12.51 23.33 -21.90
N SER A 491 -12.25 24.54 -21.43
CA SER A 491 -12.90 25.13 -20.27
C SER A 491 -14.39 25.33 -20.58
N SER A 492 -15.27 24.88 -19.69
CA SER A 492 -16.62 25.45 -19.57
C SER A 492 -17.13 25.33 -18.13
N PRO A 493 -17.95 26.31 -17.69
CA PRO A 493 -17.80 26.89 -16.37
C PRO A 493 -18.65 26.19 -15.31
N ALA A 494 -18.07 26.04 -14.11
CA ALA A 494 -18.81 25.67 -12.92
C ALA A 494 -19.83 26.77 -12.60
N LYS A 495 -21.12 26.43 -12.72
CA LYS A 495 -22.21 27.24 -12.17
C LYS A 495 -22.25 27.05 -10.67
N THR A 496 -22.18 28.19 -10.00
CA THR A 496 -22.44 28.46 -8.58
C THR A 496 -23.59 27.63 -8.00
N ALA A 497 -23.29 26.82 -6.99
CA ALA A 497 -24.25 26.44 -5.95
C ALA A 497 -23.69 26.97 -4.63
N ALA A 498 -24.25 28.09 -4.18
CA ALA A 498 -24.02 28.63 -2.85
C ALA A 498 -24.54 27.63 -1.81
N SER A 499 -23.69 27.18 -0.90
CA SER A 499 -24.08 26.52 0.33
C SER A 499 -23.63 27.38 1.49
N SER A 500 -24.62 27.79 2.26
CA SER A 500 -24.62 28.74 3.36
C SER A 500 -23.71 28.28 4.50
N CYS A 501 -22.63 29.02 4.75
CA CYS A 501 -21.87 28.93 5.99
C CYS A 501 -22.57 29.81 7.03
N SER A 502 -23.58 29.26 7.71
CA SER A 502 -24.22 29.92 8.85
C SER A 502 -23.46 29.57 10.13
N ILE A 503 -22.83 30.61 10.67
CA ILE A 503 -22.48 30.87 12.08
C ILE A 503 -23.10 29.89 13.08
N VAL A 504 -22.25 29.08 13.73
CA VAL A 504 -22.43 28.64 15.12
C VAL A 504 -21.10 28.86 15.82
N LEU A 505 -20.92 30.07 16.32
CA LEU A 505 -19.78 30.50 17.12
C LEU A 505 -20.34 31.03 18.43
N LEU A 506 -20.85 30.13 19.28
CA LEU A 506 -21.21 30.41 20.66
C LEU A 506 -21.38 29.10 21.44
N PHE A 507 -20.75 29.06 22.62
CA PHE A 507 -20.72 27.99 23.64
C PHE A 507 -19.65 26.90 23.47
N THR A 508 -18.41 27.24 23.84
CA THR A 508 -17.47 26.36 24.59
C THR A 508 -16.31 27.19 25.17
N LEU A 509 -16.64 28.24 25.92
CA LEU A 509 -15.70 29.00 26.75
C LEU A 509 -16.27 29.17 28.16
N LEU A 510 -16.69 28.05 28.76
CA LEU A 510 -17.04 27.99 30.19
C LEU A 510 -16.91 26.55 30.73
N ALA A 511 -15.73 25.94 30.59
CA ALA A 511 -15.44 24.64 31.21
C ALA A 511 -13.94 24.34 31.42
N LEU A 512 -13.10 25.36 31.59
CA LEU A 512 -11.67 25.18 31.90
C LEU A 512 -11.18 26.33 32.82
N SER A 513 -11.81 26.45 33.99
CA SER A 513 -11.30 27.27 35.08
C SER A 513 -11.83 26.83 36.46
N ILE A 514 -11.96 25.52 36.70
CA ILE A 514 -12.03 24.96 38.07
C ILE A 514 -11.33 23.59 38.06
N SER A 515 -10.01 23.60 38.22
CA SER A 515 -9.23 22.57 38.94
C SER A 515 -7.74 22.90 38.87
N CYS A 516 -7.34 23.90 39.65
CA CYS A 516 -6.07 23.82 40.37
C CYS A 516 -6.23 24.64 41.64
N LYS A 517 -5.85 24.03 42.76
CA LYS A 517 -5.85 24.66 44.08
C LYS A 517 -4.88 25.84 44.09
N VAL A 518 -5.36 26.89 44.77
CA VAL A 518 -4.76 28.17 45.19
C VAL A 518 -4.57 29.19 44.08
#